data_AF-A0A553JLG1-F1
#
_entry.id   AF-A0A553JLG1-F1
#
_cell.length_a   1.000
_cell.length_b   1.000
_cell.length_c   1.000
_cell.angle_alpha   90.00
_cell.angle_beta   90.00
_cell.angle_gamma   90.00
#
_symmetry.space_group_name_H-M   'P 1'
#
loop_
_entity.id
_entity.type
_entity.pdbx_description
1 polymer ?
#
loop_
_entity_poly.entity_id
_entity_poly.type
_entity_poly.pdbx_seq_one_letter_code
_entity_poly.pdbx_strand_id
1 'polypeptide(L)' 'MVKDSQNRFADNPIWGEGWSWALFKPDNLEQNQAKNYKTDCLACHVPAKNTDWIYTDAYPALNQ' A
#
# COMPACT_ATOMS: atom_id res chain seq x y z
N MET A 1 4.29 -0.38 -2.10
CA MET A 1 3.07 0.42 -2.38
C MET A 1 3.39 1.41 -3.50
N VAL A 2 2.42 1.80 -4.32
CA VAL A 2 2.59 2.78 -5.41
C VAL A 2 1.51 3.84 -5.31
N LYS A 3 1.87 5.13 -5.24
CA LYS A 3 0.89 6.23 -5.20
C LYS A 3 0.21 6.37 -6.55
N ASP A 4 -1.11 6.48 -6.55
CA ASP A 4 -1.93 6.71 -7.73
C ASP A 4 -3.00 7.78 -7.49
N SER A 5 -2.69 9.03 -7.84
CA SER A 5 -3.63 10.16 -7.73
C SER A 5 -4.66 10.23 -8.86
N GLN A 6 -4.50 9.43 -9.91
CA GLN A 6 -5.37 9.45 -11.09
C GLN A 6 -6.46 8.38 -11.05
N ASN A 7 -6.48 7.53 -10.01
CA ASN A 7 -7.44 6.44 -9.88
C ASN A 7 -7.49 5.53 -11.13
N ARG A 8 -6.33 5.16 -11.66
CA ARG A 8 -6.19 4.46 -12.96
C ARG A 8 -6.76 3.05 -12.96
N PHE A 9 -6.97 2.47 -11.77
CA PHE A 9 -7.34 1.06 -11.59
C PHE A 9 -8.51 0.91 -10.61
N ALA A 10 -9.57 1.71 -10.79
CA ALA A 10 -10.71 1.77 -9.86
C ALA A 10 -11.39 0.42 -9.58
N ASP A 11 -11.43 -0.48 -10.56
CA ASP A 11 -12.04 -1.81 -10.44
C ASP A 11 -11.09 -2.88 -9.90
N ASN A 12 -9.82 -2.52 -9.62
CA ASN A 12 -8.84 -3.47 -9.10
C ASN A 12 -8.90 -3.50 -7.57
N PRO A 13 -9.17 -4.65 -6.92
CA PRO A 13 -9.29 -4.76 -5.46
C PRO A 13 -7.97 -4.51 -4.72
N ILE A 14 -6.86 -4.34 -5.44
CA ILE A 14 -5.53 -4.01 -4.91
C ILE A 14 -5.21 -2.51 -5.01
N TRP A 15 -6.10 -1.72 -5.59
CA TRP A 15 -6.00 -0.26 -5.64
C TRP A 15 -7.08 0.37 -4.77
N GLY A 16 -6.72 1.45 -4.08
CA GLY A 16 -7.64 2.21 -3.25
C GLY A 16 -6.90 3.19 -2.34
N GLU A 17 -7.62 4.16 -1.79
CA GLU A 17 -7.05 5.25 -0.98
C GLU A 17 -5.93 6.03 -1.69
N GLY A 18 -5.94 6.04 -3.03
CA GLY A 18 -4.88 6.64 -3.84
C GLY A 18 -3.57 5.86 -3.85
N TRP A 19 -3.59 4.57 -3.52
CA TRP A 19 -2.42 3.67 -3.49
C TRP A 19 -2.72 2.31 -4.14
N SER A 20 -1.68 1.69 -4.71
CA SER A 20 -1.60 0.27 -5.02
C SER A 20 -0.83 -0.46 -3.93
N TRP A 21 -1.29 -1.66 -3.58
CA TRP A 21 -0.77 -2.49 -2.50
C TRP A 21 -0.14 -3.76 -3.08
N ALA A 22 0.97 -4.23 -2.51
CA ALA A 22 1.60 -5.43 -3.04
C ALA A 22 2.31 -6.21 -1.95
N LEU A 23 2.23 -7.53 -2.08
CA LEU A 23 2.96 -8.49 -1.26
C LEU A 23 3.61 -9.51 -2.21
N PHE A 24 4.93 -9.52 -2.26
CA PHE A 24 5.70 -10.56 -2.93
C PHE A 24 6.33 -11.43 -1.85
N LYS A 25 6.16 -12.75 -1.97
CA LYS A 25 6.65 -13.71 -0.98
C LYS A 25 7.94 -14.35 -1.46
N PRO A 26 8.83 -14.83 -0.57
CA PRO A 26 10.12 -15.41 -0.97
C PRO A 26 10.01 -16.63 -1.90
N ASP A 27 8.91 -17.36 -1.84
CA ASP A 27 8.61 -18.52 -2.70
C ASP A 27 8.10 -18.13 -4.10
N ASN A 28 7.61 -16.90 -4.28
CA ASN A 28 7.23 -16.36 -5.59
C ASN A 28 7.36 -14.82 -5.63
N LEU A 29 8.44 -14.37 -6.28
CA LEU A 29 8.77 -12.96 -6.46
C LEU A 29 8.14 -12.33 -7.71
N GLU A 30 7.56 -13.14 -8.60
CA GLU A 30 7.04 -12.66 -9.89
C GLU A 30 5.57 -12.24 -9.80
N GLN A 31 4.86 -12.70 -8.77
CA GLN A 31 3.42 -12.47 -8.65
C GLN A 31 3.07 -11.79 -7.33
N ASN A 32 2.29 -10.70 -7.43
CA ASN A 32 1.66 -10.09 -6.27
C ASN A 32 0.64 -11.04 -5.65
N GLN A 33 0.83 -11.37 -4.38
CA GLN A 33 -0.01 -12.30 -3.62
C GLN A 33 -1.13 -11.61 -2.84
N ALA A 34 -1.15 -10.27 -2.77
CA ALA A 34 -2.27 -9.55 -2.20
C ALA A 34 -3.51 -9.74 -3.09
N LYS A 35 -4.69 -9.97 -2.49
CA LYS A 35 -5.97 -10.14 -3.20
C LYS A 35 -6.93 -8.99 -2.99
N ASN A 36 -6.94 -8.39 -1.80
CA ASN A 36 -7.74 -7.20 -1.53
C ASN A 36 -7.04 -6.31 -0.50
N TYR A 37 -6.76 -5.06 -0.85
CA TYR A 37 -6.02 -4.18 0.05
C TYR A 37 -6.74 -3.93 1.38
N LYS A 38 -8.08 -3.95 1.39
CA LYS A 38 -8.88 -3.70 2.59
C LYS A 38 -8.71 -4.79 3.64
N THR A 39 -8.60 -6.04 3.21
CA THR A 39 -8.43 -7.20 4.11
C THR A 39 -6.97 -7.50 4.38
N ASP A 40 -6.10 -7.28 3.39
CA ASP A 40 -4.72 -7.78 3.43
C ASP A 40 -3.71 -6.74 3.95
N CYS A 41 -4.02 -5.44 3.82
CA CYS A 41 -3.06 -4.37 4.09
C CYS A 41 -3.62 -3.26 5.00
N LEU A 42 -4.84 -2.81 4.74
CA LEU A 42 -5.38 -1.55 5.25
C LEU A 42 -5.36 -1.49 6.77
N ALA A 43 -5.81 -2.55 7.46
CA ALA A 43 -5.87 -2.57 8.93
C ALA A 43 -4.51 -2.25 9.59
N CYS A 44 -3.42 -2.76 9.03
CA CYS A 44 -2.07 -2.48 9.52
C CYS A 44 -1.57 -1.07 9.17
N HIS A 45 -2.18 -0.40 8.20
CA HIS A 45 -1.80 0.95 7.77
C HIS A 45 -2.73 2.05 8.28
N VAL A 46 -3.90 1.71 8.86
CA VAL A 46 -4.81 2.67 9.51
C VAL A 46 -4.10 3.62 10.49
N PRO A 47 -3.16 3.17 11.34
CA PRO A 47 -2.44 4.09 12.24
C PRO A 47 -1.65 5.17 11.49
N ALA A 48 -1.17 4.87 10.28
CA ALA A 48 -0.43 5.78 9.42
C ALA A 48 -1.32 6.59 8.46
N LYS A 49 -2.65 6.58 8.62
CA LYS A 49 -3.56 7.28 7.70
C LYS A 49 -3.24 8.77 7.56
N ASN A 50 -2.87 9.43 8.65
CA ASN A 50 -2.58 10.88 8.66
C ASN A 50 -1.26 11.23 7.97
N THR A 51 -0.39 10.25 7.74
CA THR A 51 0.88 10.36 7.02
C THR A 51 0.79 9.66 5.67
N ASP A 52 -0.40 9.75 5.04
CA ASP A 52 -0.73 9.16 3.75
C ASP A 52 -0.42 7.65 3.66
N TRP A 53 -0.76 6.92 4.72
CA TRP A 53 -0.58 5.46 4.86
C TRP A 53 0.86 4.98 4.94
N ILE A 54 1.83 5.89 5.10
CA ILE A 54 3.25 5.59 5.26
C ILE A 54 3.67 5.92 6.69
N TYR A 55 4.39 5.00 7.35
CA TYR A 55 4.95 5.21 8.70
C TYR A 55 6.18 6.13 8.66
N THR A 56 6.01 7.40 8.28
CA THR A 56 7.10 8.38 8.10
C THR A 56 7.98 8.55 9.33
N ASP A 57 7.42 8.38 10.53
CA ASP A 57 8.15 8.46 11.81
C ASP A 57 9.24 7.39 11.94
N ALA A 58 9.12 6.27 11.22
CA ALA A 58 10.12 5.21 11.17
C ALA A 58 11.22 5.47 10.12
N TYR A 59 11.13 6.57 9.38
CA TYR A 59 12.07 6.93 8.31
C TYR A 59 12.68 8.32 8.55
N PRO A 60 13.72 8.44 9.40
CA PRO A 60 14.35 9.72 9.70
C PRO A 60 14.84 10.48 8.46
N ALA A 61 15.21 9.76 7.40
CA ALA A 61 15.65 10.35 6.14
C ALA A 61 14.55 11.14 5.39
N LEU A 62 13.27 10.94 5.72
CA LEU A 62 12.14 11.64 5.09
C LEU A 62 11.76 12.96 5.79
N ASN A 63 12.30 13.21 6.99
CA ASN A 63 11.98 14.38 7.83
C ASN A 63 13.15 15.37 7.91
N GLN A 64 13.94 15.50 6.84
CA GLN A 64 15.07 16.44 6.75
C GLN A 64 14.63 17.83 6.30
#